data_AF-A0A835KZ98-F1
#
_entry.id   AF-A0A835KZ98-F1
#
_cell.length_a   1.000
_cell.length_b   1.000
_cell.length_c   1.000
_cell.angle_alpha   90.00
_cell.angle_beta   90.00
_cell.angle_gamma   90.00
#
_symmetry.space_group_name_H-M   'P 1'
#
loop_
_entity.id
_entity.type
_entity.pdbx_description
1 polymer ?
#
loop_
_entity_poly.entity_id
_entity_poly.type
_entity_poly.pdbx_seq_one_letter_code
_entity_poly.pdbx_strand_id
1 'polypeptide(L)'
;MGRPTKRASRMRQRRLNETSEDHEKRLSQSRKTTAKAILNENSEKREKRLSQMRTYMKKVLDSENPKRRTYRLGLIQDLSNETEEQRTHRLGLIQNRLSNETEEQRAHRLDLIHDRLTNETEE
;
A
#
# COMPACT_ATOMS: atom_id res chain seq x y z
N MET A 1 -23.45 -11.60 18.84
CA MET A 1 -22.55 -10.48 19.20
C MET A 1 -22.47 -10.36 20.71
N GLY A 2 -21.29 -10.54 21.33
CA GLY A 2 -21.14 -10.54 22.79
C GLY A 2 -21.14 -9.13 23.41
N ARG A 3 -21.65 -9.01 24.64
CA ARG A 3 -21.67 -7.73 25.38
C ARG A 3 -20.24 -7.29 25.73
N PRO A 4 -19.84 -6.02 25.47
CA PRO A 4 -18.52 -5.52 25.82
C PRO A 4 -18.23 -5.65 27.32
N THR A 5 -16.99 -5.98 27.67
CA THR A 5 -16.56 -6.02 29.07
C THR A 5 -16.62 -4.63 29.70
N LYS A 6 -16.85 -4.55 31.02
CA LYS A 6 -16.87 -3.27 31.77
C LYS A 6 -15.61 -2.43 31.52
N ARG A 7 -14.44 -3.08 31.41
CA ARG A 7 -13.15 -2.44 31.10
C ARG A 7 -13.15 -1.83 29.69
N ALA A 8 -13.60 -2.58 28.68
CA ALA A 8 -13.67 -2.07 27.31
C ALA A 8 -14.63 -0.88 27.20
N SER A 9 -15.78 -0.91 27.89
CA SER A 9 -16.73 0.21 27.91
C SER A 9 -16.14 1.47 28.55
N ARG A 10 -15.45 1.35 29.69
CA ARG A 10 -14.74 2.49 30.31
C ARG A 10 -13.66 3.08 29.40
N MET A 11 -12.88 2.22 28.71
CA MET A 11 -11.86 2.69 27.77
C MET A 11 -12.45 3.44 26.58
N ARG A 12 -13.60 3.01 26.05
CA ARG A 12 -14.33 3.75 25.01
C ARG A 12 -14.79 5.11 25.53
N GLN A 13 -15.39 5.16 26.72
CA GLN A 13 -15.85 6.42 27.30
C GLN A 13 -14.70 7.42 27.52
N ARG A 14 -13.53 6.93 27.97
CA ARG A 14 -12.34 7.78 28.11
C ARG A 14 -11.83 8.33 26.78
N ARG A 15 -11.93 7.56 25.69
CA ARG A 15 -11.57 8.04 24.35
C ARG A 15 -12.58 9.04 23.81
N LEU A 16 -13.88 8.84 24.07
CA LEU A 16 -14.92 9.78 23.64
C LEU A 16 -14.78 11.16 24.31
N ASN A 17 -14.30 11.18 25.55
CA ASN A 17 -14.14 12.39 26.34
C ASN A 17 -12.70 12.95 26.30
N GLU A 18 -11.83 12.44 25.42
CA GLU A 18 -10.45 12.90 25.36
C GLU A 18 -10.33 14.27 24.68
N THR A 19 -9.44 15.12 25.19
CA THR A 19 -9.10 16.39 24.53
C THR A 19 -8.23 16.13 23.31
N SER A 20 -8.14 17.10 22.38
CA SER A 20 -7.24 17.00 21.23
C SER A 20 -5.77 16.79 21.64
N GLU A 21 -5.34 17.44 22.72
CA GLU A 21 -3.98 17.31 23.25
C GLU A 21 -3.74 15.91 23.82
N ASP A 22 -4.70 15.37 24.59
CA ASP A 22 -4.61 14.01 25.13
C ASP A 22 -4.65 12.95 24.03
N HIS A 23 -5.47 13.17 22.99
CA HIS A 23 -5.51 12.32 21.81
C HIS A 23 -4.13 12.26 21.14
N GLU A 24 -3.50 13.41 20.92
CA GLU A 24 -2.19 13.45 20.25
C GLU A 24 -1.08 12.87 21.12
N LYS A 25 -1.08 13.14 22.44
CA LYS A 25 -0.16 12.49 23.38
C LYS A 25 -0.31 10.96 23.34
N ARG A 26 -1.54 10.45 23.33
CA ARG A 26 -1.82 9.01 23.22
C ARG A 26 -1.34 8.45 21.89
N LEU A 27 -1.61 9.13 20.78
CA LEU A 27 -1.20 8.69 19.45
C LEU A 27 0.33 8.72 19.29
N SER A 28 0.98 9.77 19.77
CA SER A 28 2.44 9.91 19.82
C SER A 28 3.08 8.78 20.62
N GLN A 29 2.57 8.49 21.82
CA GLN A 29 3.07 7.38 22.63
C GLN A 29 2.85 6.03 21.94
N SER A 30 1.68 5.81 21.31
CA SER A 30 1.41 4.61 20.52
C SER A 30 2.43 4.46 19.39
N ARG A 31 2.65 5.50 18.58
CA ARG A 31 3.64 5.52 17.49
C ARG A 31 5.04 5.17 17.99
N LYS A 32 5.47 5.76 19.11
CA LYS A 32 6.78 5.48 19.75
C LYS A 32 6.92 3.99 20.13
N THR A 33 5.90 3.41 20.74
CA THR A 33 5.92 1.99 21.12
C THR A 33 5.98 1.07 19.90
N THR A 34 5.18 1.35 18.86
CA THR A 34 5.20 0.58 17.61
C THR A 34 6.55 0.70 16.90
N ALA A 35 7.14 1.90 16.83
CA ALA A 35 8.44 2.11 16.21
C ALA A 35 9.54 1.30 16.92
N LYS A 36 9.55 1.32 18.27
CA LYS A 36 10.49 0.50 19.06
C LYS A 36 10.30 -1.00 18.83
N ALA A 37 9.06 -1.46 18.67
CA ALA A 37 8.77 -2.86 18.38
C ALA A 37 9.26 -3.27 16.98
N ILE A 38 9.09 -2.41 15.97
CA ILE A 38 9.58 -2.63 14.60
C ILE A 38 11.12 -2.64 14.56
N LEU A 39 11.77 -1.72 15.28
CA LEU A 39 13.23 -1.64 15.33
C LEU A 39 13.86 -2.94 15.88
N ASN A 40 13.22 -3.54 16.87
CA ASN A 40 13.69 -4.76 17.54
C ASN A 40 13.09 -6.04 16.94
N GLU A 41 12.47 -5.96 15.77
CA GLU A 41 11.84 -7.08 15.09
C GLU A 41 12.91 -7.98 14.44
N ASN A 42 12.76 -9.30 14.56
CA ASN A 42 13.62 -10.24 13.83
C ASN A 42 13.06 -10.53 12.42
N SER A 43 13.86 -11.18 11.57
CA SER A 43 13.51 -11.46 10.17
C SER A 43 12.20 -12.24 10.01
N GLU A 44 11.99 -13.28 10.80
CA GLU A 44 10.78 -14.12 10.74
C GLU A 44 9.52 -13.33 11.11
N LYS A 45 9.56 -12.55 12.20
CA LYS A 45 8.44 -11.70 12.61
C LYS A 45 8.15 -10.63 11.56
N ARG A 46 9.21 -10.03 10.99
CA ARG A 46 9.10 -9.05 9.91
C ARG A 46 8.42 -9.64 8.69
N GLU A 47 8.83 -10.82 8.25
CA GLU A 47 8.22 -11.48 7.09
C GLU A 47 6.75 -11.83 7.35
N LYS A 48 6.44 -12.35 8.54
CA LYS A 48 5.06 -12.62 8.95
C LYS A 48 4.20 -11.35 8.91
N ARG A 49 4.70 -10.24 9.46
CA ARG A 49 4.00 -8.94 9.44
C ARG A 49 3.80 -8.41 8.03
N LEU A 50 4.82 -8.48 7.18
CA LEU A 50 4.74 -8.04 5.78
C LEU A 50 3.78 -8.90 4.97
N SER A 51 3.80 -10.23 5.16
CA SER A 51 2.88 -11.17 4.51
C SER A 51 1.42 -10.89 4.92
N GLN A 52 1.16 -10.69 6.21
CA GLN A 52 -0.16 -10.30 6.70
C GLN A 52 -0.63 -8.95 6.11
N MET A 53 0.28 -7.98 6.00
CA MET A 53 -0.02 -6.69 5.40
C MET A 53 -0.35 -6.82 3.90
N ARG A 54 0.43 -7.59 3.14
CA ARG A 54 0.20 -7.85 1.71
C ARG A 54 -1.15 -8.54 1.48
N THR A 55 -1.48 -9.55 2.29
CA THR A 55 -2.75 -10.28 2.18
C THR A 55 -3.95 -9.40 2.51
N TYR A 56 -3.85 -8.56 3.54
CA TYR A 56 -4.88 -7.57 3.85
C TYR A 56 -5.07 -6.56 2.71
N MET A 57 -3.97 -5.98 2.21
CA MET A 57 -4.04 -5.00 1.14
C MET A 57 -4.63 -5.59 -0.14
N LYS A 58 -4.26 -6.83 -0.49
CA LYS A 58 -4.88 -7.54 -1.62
C LYS A 58 -6.40 -7.59 -1.48
N LYS A 59 -6.91 -8.03 -0.32
CA LYS A 59 -8.37 -8.07 -0.06
C LYS A 59 -9.04 -6.69 -0.18
N VAL A 60 -8.38 -5.64 0.30
CA VAL A 60 -8.90 -4.27 0.21
C VAL A 60 -8.97 -3.81 -1.25
N LEU A 61 -7.94 -4.10 -2.05
CA LEU A 61 -7.89 -3.75 -3.47
C LEU A 61 -8.89 -4.58 -4.30
N ASP A 62 -9.01 -5.88 -4.02
CA ASP A 62 -9.94 -6.78 -4.70
C ASP A 62 -11.42 -6.39 -4.46
N SER A 63 -11.72 -5.71 -3.34
CA SER A 63 -13.06 -5.22 -2.98
C SER A 63 -13.24 -3.71 -3.19
N GLU A 64 -12.27 -3.06 -3.84
CA GLU A 64 -12.30 -1.62 -4.08
C GLU A 64 -13.35 -1.28 -5.15
N ASN A 65 -14.19 -0.27 -4.89
CA ASN A 65 -15.11 0.22 -5.92
C ASN A 65 -14.39 1.17 -6.91
N PRO A 66 -14.92 1.34 -8.14
CA PRO A 66 -14.26 2.14 -9.17
C PRO A 66 -13.91 3.57 -8.75
N LYS A 67 -14.79 4.26 -8.01
CA LYS A 67 -14.53 5.63 -7.53
C LYS A 67 -13.34 5.71 -6.55
N ARG A 68 -13.20 4.71 -5.68
CA ARG A 68 -12.06 4.63 -4.76
C ARG A 68 -10.78 4.29 -5.52
N ARG A 69 -10.87 3.39 -6.50
CA ARG A 69 -9.76 3.02 -7.38
C ARG A 69 -9.22 4.24 -8.14
N THR A 70 -10.08 5.01 -8.81
CA THR A 70 -9.65 6.22 -9.54
C THR A 70 -9.02 7.25 -8.61
N TYR A 71 -9.63 7.50 -7.45
CA TYR A 71 -9.05 8.41 -6.46
C TYR A 71 -7.67 7.95 -5.97
N ARG A 72 -7.51 6.67 -5.63
CA ARG A 72 -6.23 6.10 -5.20
C ARG A 72 -5.17 6.17 -6.29
N LEU A 73 -5.52 5.87 -7.55
CA LEU A 73 -4.61 5.95 -8.68
C LEU A 73 -4.18 7.41 -8.95
N GLY A 74 -5.11 8.36 -8.83
CA GLY A 74 -4.80 9.79 -8.90
C GLY A 74 -3.78 10.22 -7.86
N LEU A 75 -3.99 9.84 -6.58
CA LEU A 75 -3.02 10.12 -5.52
C LEU A 75 -1.64 9.50 -5.77
N ILE A 76 -1.57 8.28 -6.32
CA ILE A 76 -0.29 7.64 -6.64
C ILE A 76 0.42 8.42 -7.75
N GLN A 77 -0.31 8.87 -8.76
CA GLN A 77 0.23 9.67 -9.85
C GLN A 77 0.76 11.02 -9.33
N ASP A 78 0.02 11.70 -8.47
CA ASP A 78 0.41 12.99 -7.87
C ASP A 78 1.61 12.87 -6.93
N LEU A 79 1.80 11.71 -6.29
CA LEU A 79 2.94 11.41 -5.42
C LEU A 79 4.18 10.93 -6.19
N SER A 80 4.06 10.66 -7.50
CA SER A 80 5.16 10.22 -8.35
C SER A 80 6.05 11.41 -8.76
N ASN A 81 6.63 12.09 -7.77
CA ASN A 81 7.63 13.14 -7.99
C ASN A 81 9.00 12.51 -8.21
N GLU A 82 9.25 11.98 -9.42
CA GLU A 82 10.60 11.56 -9.81
C GLU A 82 11.47 12.77 -10.16
N THR A 83 12.73 12.77 -9.73
CA THR A 83 13.71 13.76 -10.21
C THR A 83 14.11 13.45 -11.66
N GLU A 84 14.69 14.42 -12.38
CA GLU A 84 15.15 14.16 -13.76
C GLU A 84 16.21 13.05 -13.82
N GLU A 85 17.07 12.95 -12.81
CA GLU A 85 18.04 11.85 -12.69
C GLU A 85 17.37 10.49 -12.50
N GLN A 86 16.32 10.41 -11.67
CA GLN A 86 15.56 9.18 -11.48
C GLN A 86 14.80 8.79 -12.76
N ARG A 87 14.25 9.79 -13.45
CA ARG A 87 13.56 9.62 -14.73
C ARG A 87 14.51 9.12 -15.82
N THR A 88 15.66 9.78 -16.00
CA THR A 88 16.67 9.38 -16.99
C THR A 88 17.22 7.99 -16.71
N HIS A 89 17.51 7.66 -15.45
CA HIS A 89 17.91 6.31 -15.06
C HIS A 89 16.82 5.27 -15.37
N ARG A 90 15.56 5.53 -14.99
CA ARG A 90 14.42 4.64 -15.28
C ARG A 90 14.23 4.42 -16.78
N LEU A 91 14.29 5.49 -17.58
CA LEU A 91 14.20 5.40 -19.03
C LEU A 91 15.38 4.65 -19.65
N GLY A 92 16.59 4.84 -19.14
CA GLY A 92 17.77 4.08 -19.54
C GLY A 92 17.64 2.58 -19.29
N LEU A 93 17.09 2.18 -18.13
CA LEU A 93 16.79 0.77 -17.84
C LEU A 93 15.75 0.18 -18.82
N ILE A 94 14.71 0.95 -19.16
CA ILE A 94 13.69 0.53 -20.13
C ILE A 94 14.33 0.37 -21.51
N GLN A 95 15.10 1.36 -21.97
CA GLN A 95 15.78 1.31 -23.25
C GLN A 95 16.71 0.10 -23.34
N ASN A 96 17.55 -0.12 -22.32
CA ASN A 96 18.44 -1.28 -22.29
C ASN A 96 17.67 -2.61 -22.38
N ARG A 97 16.57 -2.76 -21.62
CA ARG A 97 15.73 -3.96 -21.70
C ARG A 97 15.17 -4.16 -23.11
N LEU A 98 14.69 -3.10 -23.75
CA LEU A 98 14.10 -3.16 -25.08
C LEU A 98 15.14 -3.42 -26.18
N SER A 99 16.36 -2.89 -26.02
CA SER A 99 17.46 -3.11 -26.96
C SER A 99 18.02 -4.53 -26.90
N ASN A 100 17.94 -5.18 -25.73
CA ASN A 100 18.40 -6.55 -25.52
C ASN A 100 17.25 -7.58 -25.52
N GLU A 101 16.05 -7.18 -25.93
CA GLU A 101 14.86 -8.02 -25.97
C GLU A 101 14.94 -9.01 -27.15
N THR A 102 14.70 -10.29 -26.89
CA THR A 102 14.58 -11.29 -27.97
C THR A 102 13.19 -11.23 -28.62
N GLU A 103 13.06 -11.76 -29.84
CA GLU A 103 11.80 -11.83 -30.58
C GLU A 103 10.68 -12.53 -29.78
N GLU A 104 11.00 -13.60 -29.07
CA GLU A 104 10.05 -14.33 -28.22
C GLU A 104 9.58 -13.47 -27.02
N GLN A 105 10.51 -12.75 -26.38
CA GLN A 105 10.19 -11.83 -25.28
C GLN A 105 9.33 -10.67 -25.76
N ARG A 106 9.63 -10.15 -26.96
CA ARG A 106 8.85 -9.09 -27.61
C ARG A 106 7.44 -9.55 -27.91
N ALA A 107 7.27 -10.73 -28.53
CA ALA A 107 5.96 -11.30 -28.85
C ALA A 107 5.11 -11.44 -27.58
N HIS A 108 5.66 -12.07 -26.55
CA HIS A 108 4.98 -12.22 -25.26
C HIS A 108 4.62 -10.86 -24.61
N ARG A 109 5.50 -9.85 -24.68
CA ARG A 109 5.19 -8.51 -24.16
C ARG A 109 4.04 -7.84 -24.91
N LEU A 110 3.99 -8.00 -26.23
CA LEU A 110 2.92 -7.47 -27.07
C LEU A 110 1.58 -8.15 -26.78
N ASP A 111 1.57 -9.48 -26.62
CA ASP A 111 0.37 -10.23 -26.23
C ASP A 111 -0.21 -9.72 -24.89
N LEU A 112 0.65 -9.54 -23.87
CA LEU A 112 0.23 -8.97 -22.58
C LEU A 112 -0.30 -7.52 -22.67
N ILE A 113 0.10 -6.76 -23.69
CA ILE A 113 -0.42 -5.40 -23.92
C ILE A 113 -1.79 -5.51 -24.59
N HIS A 114 -1.92 -6.37 -25.60
CA HIS A 114 -3.19 -6.63 -26.27
C HIS A 114 -4.25 -7.12 -25.28
N ASP A 115 -3.93 -8.10 -24.43
CA ASP A 115 -4.82 -8.61 -23.40
C ASP A 115 -5.26 -7.53 -22.39
N ARG A 116 -4.39 -6.56 -22.08
CA ARG A 116 -4.77 -5.46 -21.18
C ARG A 116 -5.69 -4.46 -21.85
N LEU A 117 -5.43 -4.12 -23.10
CA LEU A 117 -6.26 -3.18 -23.85
C LEU A 117 -7.65 -3.74 -24.14
N THR A 118 -7.78 -5.05 -24.38
CA THR A 118 -9.09 -5.68 -24.56
C THR A 118 -9.89 -5.66 -23.27
N ASN A 119 -9.29 -6.06 -22.15
CA ASN A 119 -9.96 -6.10 -20.85
C ASN A 119 -10.29 -4.70 -20.27
N GLU A 120 -9.56 -3.65 -20.65
CA GLU A 120 -9.86 -2.26 -20.25
C GLU A 120 -11.03 -1.63 -21.06
N THR A 121 -11.46 -2.24 -22.17
CA THR A 121 -12.57 -1.75 -23.00
C THR A 121 -13.93 -2.40 -22.71
N GLU A 122 -13.97 -3.39 -21.81
CA GLU A 122 -15.19 -4.11 -21.40
C GLU A 122 -15.78 -3.65 -20.04
N GLU A 123 -15.23 -2.61 -19.40
CA GLU A 123 -15.80 -1.93 -18.21
C GLU A 123 -16.50 -0.61 -18.55
#